data_AF-A0A9E0GBJ0-F1
#
_entry.id   AF-A0A9E0GBJ0-F1
#
_cell.length_a   1.000
_cell.length_b   1.000
_cell.length_c   1.000
_cell.angle_alpha   90.00
_cell.angle_beta   90.00
_cell.angle_gamma   90.00
#
_symmetry.space_group_name_H-M   'P 1'
#
loop_
_entity.id
_entity.type
_entity.pdbx_description
1 polymer ?
#
loop_
_entity_poly.entity_id
_entity_poly.type
_entity_poly.pdbx_seq_one_letter_code
_entity_poly.pdbx_strand_id
1 'polypeptide(L)'
;MRRSDRNFTKIPDGKLGIIALEGCKELGKTIDNYIIQWRSETYKDFKDSVACDGYLRDTYLLDASCPRFGSGEAKGIIRESVRDMDLYIIVDVLNYSVTYSLSGRVNHMSPDDHYADLKRIISASAGKAKSVNVIMPFLYESRQHKRSTRESLDCAVMLQELISLGVDNILTFDAHDPRVQNAIPISGFDNIQPTYQFVKSLVEQCDDVNFDNDHLMVISPDEGAMQRAIYMANVVGVDVGMFYKRRDYST
;
A
#
# COMPACT_ATOMS: atom_id res chain seq x y z
N MET A 1 42.50 -19.47 12.29
CA MET A 1 41.36 -18.65 12.79
C MET A 1 40.08 -19.42 12.49
N ARG A 2 39.30 -19.80 13.51
CA ARG A 2 38.16 -20.72 13.37
C ARG A 2 37.04 -20.10 12.53
N ARG A 3 36.39 -20.92 11.71
CA ARG A 3 35.34 -20.61 10.74
C ARG A 3 33.97 -20.31 11.38
N SER A 4 33.89 -20.05 12.70
CA SER A 4 32.66 -20.14 13.50
C SER A 4 32.07 -18.84 14.02
N ASP A 5 32.74 -17.69 13.91
CA ASP A 5 32.31 -16.47 14.64
C ASP A 5 31.78 -15.35 13.72
N ARG A 6 31.37 -15.68 12.48
CA ARG A 6 30.58 -14.74 11.68
C ARG A 6 29.12 -14.96 12.04
N ASN A 7 28.54 -14.04 12.80
CA ASN A 7 27.12 -14.03 13.17
C ASN A 7 26.25 -13.76 11.90
N PHE A 8 26.06 -14.81 11.08
CA PHE A 8 25.23 -14.78 9.87
C PHE A 8 23.73 -14.67 10.16
N THR A 9 23.31 -14.77 11.43
CA THR A 9 21.92 -14.60 11.90
C THR A 9 21.35 -13.21 11.66
N LYS A 10 22.19 -12.21 11.35
CA LYS A 10 21.75 -10.86 10.96
C LYS A 10 21.59 -10.69 9.46
N ILE A 11 21.98 -11.67 8.64
CA ILE A 11 21.91 -11.53 7.18
C ILE A 11 20.51 -11.93 6.71
N PRO A 12 19.82 -11.04 6.00
CA PRO A 12 18.46 -11.28 5.54
C PRO A 12 18.35 -12.32 4.43
N ASP A 13 17.21 -12.98 4.42
CA ASP A 13 16.97 -14.27 3.76
C ASP A 13 16.42 -14.15 2.31
N GLY A 14 16.30 -12.92 1.80
CA GLY A 14 15.63 -12.64 0.53
C GLY A 14 16.12 -11.38 -0.16
N LYS A 15 16.16 -11.42 -1.50
CA LYS A 15 16.47 -10.27 -2.35
C LYS A 15 15.24 -9.38 -2.46
N LEU A 16 15.39 -8.08 -2.21
CA LEU A 16 14.30 -7.12 -2.33
C LEU A 16 14.22 -6.58 -3.76
N GLY A 17 13.00 -6.53 -4.30
CA GLY A 17 12.67 -5.78 -5.52
C GLY A 17 11.43 -4.92 -5.29
N ILE A 18 11.47 -3.67 -5.74
CA ILE A 18 10.36 -2.72 -5.63
C ILE A 18 9.96 -2.29 -7.04
N ILE A 19 8.67 -2.37 -7.37
CA ILE A 19 8.10 -1.78 -8.58
C ILE A 19 7.12 -0.69 -8.15
N ALA A 20 7.45 0.56 -8.43
CA ALA A 20 6.51 1.67 -8.29
C ALA A 20 5.83 1.93 -9.64
N LEU A 21 4.50 1.80 -9.70
CA LEU A 21 3.75 2.17 -10.90
C LEU A 21 3.84 3.69 -11.15
N GLU A 22 3.40 4.14 -12.33
CA GLU A 22 3.62 5.51 -12.83
C GLU A 22 3.20 6.59 -11.81
N GLY A 23 2.03 6.42 -11.17
CA GLY A 23 1.53 7.34 -10.15
C GLY A 23 2.27 7.32 -8.80
N CYS A 24 3.19 6.37 -8.60
CA CYS A 24 3.92 6.19 -7.35
C CYS A 24 5.42 6.38 -7.50
N LYS A 25 5.94 6.85 -8.65
CA LYS A 25 7.39 6.96 -8.87
C LYS A 25 8.11 7.83 -7.84
N GLU A 26 7.50 8.94 -7.41
CA GLU A 26 8.09 9.81 -6.39
C GLU A 26 8.12 9.13 -5.02
N LEU A 27 7.00 8.53 -4.60
CA LEU A 27 6.92 7.74 -3.38
C LEU A 27 7.92 6.57 -3.38
N GLY A 28 8.02 5.86 -4.52
CA GLY A 28 8.96 4.76 -4.71
C GLY A 28 10.41 5.20 -4.54
N LYS A 29 10.81 6.36 -5.11
CA LYS A 29 12.14 6.94 -4.91
C LYS A 29 12.41 7.29 -3.45
N THR A 30 11.44 7.86 -2.75
CA THR A 30 11.57 8.18 -1.32
C THR A 30 11.80 6.92 -0.48
N ILE A 31 11.01 5.87 -0.73
CA ILE A 31 11.15 4.57 -0.06
C ILE A 31 12.50 3.93 -0.38
N ASP A 32 12.91 3.94 -1.64
CA ASP A 32 14.18 3.38 -2.09
C ASP A 32 15.37 4.06 -1.39
N ASN A 33 15.41 5.39 -1.41
CA ASN A 33 16.45 6.18 -0.75
C ASN A 33 16.53 5.87 0.75
N TYR A 34 15.36 5.78 1.42
CA TYR A 34 15.31 5.42 2.83
C TYR A 34 15.90 4.01 3.08
N ILE A 35 15.52 3.01 2.28
CA ILE A 35 16.01 1.64 2.43
C ILE A 35 17.51 1.55 2.13
N ILE A 36 18.00 2.24 1.10
CA ILE A 36 19.44 2.31 0.78
C ILE A 36 20.22 2.86 1.97
N GLN A 37 19.79 4.01 2.51
CA GLN A 37 20.45 4.63 3.65
C GLN A 37 20.42 3.70 4.87
N TRP A 38 19.23 3.21 5.24
CA TRP A 38 19.04 2.36 6.40
C TRP A 38 19.87 1.07 6.32
N ARG A 39 19.89 0.38 5.18
CA ARG A 39 20.69 -0.84 4.99
C ARG A 39 22.19 -0.55 4.96
N SER A 40 22.60 0.55 4.35
CA SER A 40 24.02 0.94 4.30
C SER A 40 24.57 1.26 5.69
N GLU A 41 23.77 1.89 6.55
CA GLU A 41 24.13 2.16 7.94
C GLU A 41 24.12 0.89 8.80
N THR A 42 23.07 0.07 8.68
CA THR A 42 22.87 -1.14 9.49
C THR A 42 23.91 -2.23 9.20
N TYR A 43 24.35 -2.36 7.94
CA TYR A 43 25.23 -3.44 7.48
C TYR A 43 26.61 -2.96 7.03
N LYS A 44 27.04 -1.78 7.50
CA LYS A 44 28.32 -1.16 7.13
C LYS A 44 29.52 -2.10 7.28
N ASP A 45 29.53 -2.92 8.33
CA ASP A 45 30.63 -3.86 8.64
C ASP A 45 30.67 -5.10 7.73
N PHE A 46 29.61 -5.35 6.96
CA PHE A 46 29.45 -6.53 6.10
C PHE A 46 29.46 -6.20 4.61
N LYS A 47 29.77 -4.95 4.22
CA LYS A 47 29.66 -4.47 2.85
C LYS A 47 30.43 -5.32 1.82
N ASP A 48 31.60 -5.84 2.21
CA ASP A 48 32.45 -6.66 1.33
C ASP A 48 32.24 -8.18 1.52
N SER A 49 31.23 -8.59 2.30
CA SER A 49 30.91 -9.99 2.52
C SER A 49 30.12 -10.55 1.33
N VAL A 50 30.52 -11.72 0.83
CA VAL A 50 29.75 -12.49 -0.19
C VAL A 50 28.30 -12.72 0.25
N ALA A 51 28.03 -12.76 1.55
CA ALA A 51 26.69 -12.97 2.07
C ALA A 51 25.77 -11.74 1.93
N CYS A 52 26.30 -10.56 1.56
CA CYS A 52 25.52 -9.37 1.25
C CYS A 52 25.30 -9.16 -0.25
N ASP A 53 25.74 -10.11 -1.09
CA ASP A 53 25.63 -10.03 -2.56
C ASP A 53 24.15 -9.97 -3.00
N GLY A 54 23.80 -8.90 -3.71
CA GLY A 54 22.43 -8.57 -4.09
C GLY A 54 21.51 -8.09 -2.96
N TYR A 55 21.98 -8.07 -1.71
CA TYR A 55 21.23 -7.49 -0.59
C TYR A 55 21.48 -5.99 -0.42
N LEU A 56 22.74 -5.56 -0.56
CA LEU A 56 23.10 -4.15 -0.68
C LEU A 56 23.11 -3.78 -2.16
N ARG A 57 22.23 -2.87 -2.56
CA ARG A 57 22.11 -2.38 -3.94
C ARG A 57 22.10 -0.85 -3.95
N ASP A 58 22.53 -0.27 -5.07
CA ASP A 58 22.43 1.17 -5.32
C ASP A 58 20.96 1.61 -5.51
N THR A 59 20.10 0.68 -5.91
CA THR A 59 18.65 0.84 -5.94
C THR A 59 17.96 -0.52 -5.83
N TYR A 60 16.82 -0.54 -5.16
CA TYR A 60 15.89 -1.66 -5.11
C TYR A 60 14.72 -1.47 -6.06
N LEU A 61 14.59 -0.29 -6.68
CA LEU A 61 13.61 -0.04 -7.73
C LEU A 61 13.99 -0.81 -8.99
N LEU A 62 13.04 -1.59 -9.49
CA LEU A 62 13.17 -2.33 -10.73
C LEU A 62 12.60 -1.49 -11.88
N ASP A 63 13.23 -1.58 -13.04
CA ASP A 63 12.74 -0.99 -14.28
C ASP A 63 11.51 -1.77 -14.78
N ALA A 64 10.34 -1.21 -14.48
CA ALA A 64 9.06 -1.68 -14.95
C ALA A 64 8.21 -0.53 -15.49
N SER A 65 7.35 -0.83 -16.46
CA SER A 65 6.48 0.17 -17.09
C SER A 65 5.23 -0.46 -17.68
N CYS A 66 4.15 0.33 -17.77
CA CYS A 66 2.89 -0.05 -18.41
C CYS A 66 2.61 0.85 -19.63
N PRO A 67 3.38 0.77 -20.73
CA PRO A 67 3.08 1.54 -21.94
C PRO A 67 1.69 1.21 -22.49
N ARG A 68 1.04 2.24 -23.03
CA ARG A 68 -0.30 2.16 -23.64
C ARG A 68 -0.17 2.20 -25.17
N PHE A 69 -0.99 1.41 -25.85
CA PHE A 69 -1.19 1.47 -27.30
C PHE A 69 -2.13 2.62 -27.66
N GLY A 70 -2.20 2.99 -28.94
CA GLY A 70 -3.11 4.05 -29.42
C GLY A 70 -4.60 3.76 -29.16
N SER A 71 -4.95 2.50 -28.90
CA SER A 71 -6.29 2.03 -28.48
C SER A 71 -6.59 2.26 -26.99
N GLY A 72 -5.61 2.65 -26.17
CA GLY A 72 -5.72 2.77 -24.72
C GLY A 72 -5.44 1.47 -23.94
N GLU A 73 -5.29 0.34 -24.64
CA GLU A 73 -4.82 -0.92 -24.03
C GLU A 73 -3.38 -0.76 -23.52
N ALA A 74 -3.03 -1.45 -22.44
CA ALA A 74 -1.68 -1.42 -21.88
C ALA A 74 -1.00 -2.79 -21.87
N LYS A 75 0.33 -2.76 -21.80
CA LYS A 75 1.19 -3.94 -21.61
C LYS A 75 2.09 -3.72 -20.40
N GLY A 76 2.14 -4.67 -19.47
CA GLY A 76 3.13 -4.69 -18.39
C GLY A 76 4.48 -5.18 -18.91
N ILE A 77 5.55 -4.47 -18.56
CA ILE A 77 6.93 -4.83 -18.91
C ILE A 77 7.79 -4.70 -17.67
N ILE A 78 8.56 -5.74 -17.37
CA ILE A 78 9.63 -5.73 -16.36
C ILE A 78 10.94 -6.01 -17.12
N ARG A 79 11.91 -5.09 -17.05
CA ARG A 79 13.17 -5.17 -17.82
C ARG A 79 14.31 -5.84 -17.06
N GLU A 80 14.08 -6.16 -15.79
CA GLU A 80 15.02 -6.84 -14.90
C GLU A 80 14.48 -8.20 -14.45
N SER A 81 15.37 -9.08 -14.01
CA SER A 81 14.96 -10.37 -13.45
C SER A 81 14.35 -10.18 -12.06
N VAL A 82 13.12 -10.66 -11.87
CA VAL A 82 12.45 -10.73 -10.55
C VAL A 82 12.63 -12.08 -9.86
N ARG A 83 13.41 -13.00 -10.45
CA ARG A 83 13.55 -14.37 -9.95
C ARG A 83 14.07 -14.40 -8.51
N ASP A 84 13.40 -15.17 -7.68
CA ASP A 84 13.72 -15.38 -6.25
C ASP A 84 13.73 -14.09 -5.40
N MET A 85 13.13 -13.01 -5.91
CA MET A 85 12.96 -11.76 -5.15
C MET A 85 11.66 -11.76 -4.35
N ASP A 86 11.71 -11.15 -3.17
CA ASP A 86 10.52 -10.67 -2.48
C ASP A 86 10.14 -9.34 -3.15
N LEU A 87 9.13 -9.41 -4.02
CA LEU A 87 8.70 -8.33 -4.89
C LEU A 87 7.61 -7.50 -4.19
N TYR A 88 7.80 -6.19 -4.14
CA TYR A 88 6.82 -5.23 -3.63
C TYR A 88 6.35 -4.34 -4.78
N ILE A 89 5.06 -4.34 -5.07
CA ILE A 89 4.46 -3.53 -6.13
C ILE A 89 3.62 -2.43 -5.49
N ILE A 90 3.96 -1.17 -5.74
CA ILE A 90 3.29 0.00 -5.17
C ILE A 90 2.37 0.60 -6.23
N VAL A 91 1.08 0.74 -5.89
CA VAL A 91 0.06 1.34 -6.75
C VAL A 91 -0.85 2.29 -5.97
N ASP A 92 -1.02 3.49 -6.50
CA ASP A 92 -2.03 4.45 -6.05
C ASP A 92 -3.15 4.47 -7.07
N VAL A 93 -4.23 3.76 -6.75
CA VAL A 93 -5.41 3.64 -7.63
C VAL A 93 -6.19 4.94 -7.73
N LEU A 94 -5.94 5.94 -6.88
CA LEU A 94 -6.62 7.23 -6.93
C LEU A 94 -5.75 8.34 -7.52
N ASN A 95 -4.62 8.01 -8.14
CA ASN A 95 -3.77 9.02 -8.75
C ASN A 95 -4.34 9.50 -10.10
N TYR A 96 -5.12 10.58 -10.06
CA TYR A 96 -5.71 11.21 -11.25
C TYR A 96 -4.73 12.10 -12.03
N SER A 97 -3.49 12.28 -11.55
CA SER A 97 -2.47 13.07 -12.25
C SER A 97 -1.81 12.30 -13.40
N VAL A 98 -1.90 10.96 -13.40
CA VAL A 98 -1.35 10.14 -14.49
C VAL A 98 -2.27 10.22 -15.71
N THR A 99 -1.68 10.52 -16.86
CA THR A 99 -2.40 10.67 -18.13
C THR A 99 -1.82 9.79 -19.22
N TYR A 100 -2.64 9.48 -20.22
CA TYR A 100 -2.24 8.79 -21.45
C TYR A 100 -2.98 9.38 -22.66
N SER A 101 -2.46 9.10 -23.86
CA SER A 101 -3.10 9.53 -25.11
C SER A 101 -4.03 8.44 -25.63
N LEU A 102 -5.29 8.79 -25.91
CA LEU A 102 -6.26 7.92 -26.56
C LEU A 102 -6.84 8.68 -27.76
N SER A 103 -6.59 8.16 -28.96
CA SER A 103 -7.04 8.80 -30.21
C SER A 103 -6.67 10.29 -30.31
N GLY A 104 -5.46 10.66 -29.86
CA GLY A 104 -4.96 12.03 -29.91
C GLY A 104 -5.50 12.97 -28.83
N ARG A 105 -6.26 12.46 -27.85
CA ARG A 105 -6.75 13.22 -26.70
C ARG A 105 -6.05 12.78 -25.42
N VAL A 106 -5.78 13.73 -24.53
CA VAL A 106 -5.29 13.43 -23.18
C VAL A 106 -6.43 12.84 -22.36
N ASN A 107 -6.18 11.69 -21.75
CA ASN A 107 -7.10 11.01 -20.84
C ASN A 107 -6.40 10.78 -19.52
N HIS A 108 -7.15 10.91 -18.42
CA HIS A 108 -6.66 10.62 -17.08
C HIS A 108 -6.92 9.17 -16.74
N MET A 109 -5.98 8.54 -16.04
CA MET A 109 -6.17 7.17 -15.57
C MET A 109 -7.25 7.13 -14.47
N SER A 110 -8.21 6.23 -14.66
CA SER A 110 -9.20 5.87 -13.65
C SER A 110 -8.63 4.89 -12.61
N PRO A 111 -9.33 4.64 -11.49
CA PRO A 111 -8.94 3.56 -10.57
C PRO A 111 -8.85 2.19 -11.25
N ASP A 112 -9.71 1.94 -12.23
CA ASP A 112 -9.70 0.70 -13.03
C ASP A 112 -8.46 0.60 -13.91
N ASP A 113 -7.99 1.72 -14.47
CA ASP A 113 -6.77 1.76 -15.28
C ASP A 113 -5.54 1.39 -14.45
N HIS A 114 -5.41 1.97 -13.25
CA HIS A 114 -4.32 1.68 -12.31
C HIS A 114 -4.38 0.24 -11.81
N TYR A 115 -5.57 -0.24 -11.46
CA TYR A 115 -5.76 -1.62 -11.02
C TYR A 115 -5.43 -2.62 -12.13
N ALA A 116 -5.83 -2.34 -13.37
CA ALA A 116 -5.46 -3.18 -14.50
C ALA A 116 -3.94 -3.17 -14.75
N ASP A 117 -3.26 -2.04 -14.56
CA ASP A 117 -1.81 -1.95 -14.69
C ASP A 117 -1.07 -2.71 -13.59
N LEU A 118 -1.58 -2.72 -12.35
CA LEU A 118 -1.10 -3.62 -11.30
C LEU A 118 -1.16 -5.08 -11.75
N LYS A 119 -2.32 -5.54 -12.25
CA LYS A 119 -2.49 -6.93 -12.73
C LYS A 119 -1.53 -7.29 -13.86
N ARG A 120 -1.26 -6.34 -14.77
CA ARG A 120 -0.28 -6.52 -15.85
C ARG A 120 1.13 -6.74 -15.32
N ILE A 121 1.56 -6.00 -14.30
CA ILE A 121 2.88 -6.19 -13.68
C ILE A 121 2.95 -7.51 -12.91
N ILE A 122 1.92 -7.85 -12.14
CA ILE A 122 1.85 -9.15 -11.45
C ILE A 122 1.96 -10.28 -12.48
N SER A 123 1.19 -10.22 -13.57
CA SER A 123 1.25 -11.21 -14.65
C SER A 123 2.63 -11.25 -15.32
N ALA A 124 3.26 -10.09 -15.57
CA ALA A 124 4.58 -10.00 -16.16
C ALA A 124 5.70 -10.60 -15.27
N SER A 125 5.49 -10.67 -13.95
CA SER A 125 6.40 -11.40 -13.04
C SER A 125 6.40 -12.92 -13.30
N ALA A 126 5.36 -13.45 -13.97
CA ALA A 126 5.22 -14.83 -14.43
C ALA A 126 5.49 -15.90 -13.36
N GLY A 127 5.13 -15.61 -12.11
CA GLY A 127 5.35 -16.50 -10.95
C GLY A 127 6.81 -16.83 -10.71
N LYS A 128 7.74 -15.93 -11.11
CA LYS A 128 9.18 -16.12 -10.91
C LYS A 128 9.68 -15.45 -9.63
N ALA A 129 8.96 -14.45 -9.13
CA ALA A 129 9.23 -13.88 -7.82
C ALA A 129 9.06 -14.95 -6.72
N LYS A 130 9.82 -14.83 -5.64
CA LYS A 130 9.69 -15.67 -4.45
C LYS A 130 8.39 -15.36 -3.71
N SER A 131 8.08 -14.07 -3.59
CA SER A 131 6.81 -13.56 -3.10
C SER A 131 6.40 -12.29 -3.85
N VAL A 132 5.10 -12.04 -3.96
CA VAL A 132 4.51 -10.84 -4.54
C VAL A 132 3.65 -10.15 -3.49
N ASN A 133 4.07 -8.96 -3.08
CA ASN A 133 3.43 -8.14 -2.07
C ASN A 133 2.91 -6.87 -2.72
N VAL A 134 1.62 -6.59 -2.59
CA VAL A 134 1.01 -5.37 -3.17
C VAL A 134 0.86 -4.33 -2.08
N ILE A 135 1.47 -3.17 -2.27
CA ILE A 135 1.25 -1.98 -1.43
C ILE A 135 0.27 -1.08 -2.17
N MET A 136 -0.92 -0.95 -1.61
CA MET A 136 -2.01 -0.17 -2.16
C MET A 136 -2.46 0.84 -1.11
N PRO A 137 -1.86 2.06 -1.08
CA PRO A 137 -2.13 3.05 -0.04
C PRO A 137 -3.62 3.31 0.19
N PHE A 138 -4.38 3.41 -0.89
CA PHE A 138 -5.84 3.44 -0.86
C PHE A 138 -6.40 2.16 -1.48
N LEU A 139 -7.10 1.34 -0.71
CA LEU A 139 -7.65 0.06 -1.18
C LEU A 139 -8.66 0.26 -2.33
N TYR A 140 -8.48 -0.46 -3.43
CA TYR A 140 -9.34 -0.39 -4.60
C TYR A 140 -10.78 -0.77 -4.26
N GLU A 141 -11.72 0.07 -4.72
CA GLU A 141 -13.16 -0.03 -4.46
C GLU A 141 -13.54 -0.26 -2.99
N SER A 142 -12.72 0.24 -2.04
CA SER A 142 -12.90 -0.03 -0.60
C SER A 142 -14.30 0.25 -0.05
N ARG A 143 -15.03 1.20 -0.67
CA ARG A 143 -16.41 1.51 -0.29
C ARG A 143 -17.41 0.41 -0.69
N GLN A 144 -17.16 -0.35 -1.75
CA GLN A 144 -17.97 -1.51 -2.18
C GLN A 144 -17.58 -2.79 -1.42
N HIS A 145 -17.53 -2.69 -0.09
CA HIS A 145 -17.15 -3.76 0.85
C HIS A 145 -18.34 -4.65 1.28
N LYS A 146 -19.58 -4.21 1.02
CA LYS A 146 -20.82 -4.90 1.42
C LYS A 146 -21.90 -4.72 0.37
N ARG A 147 -22.73 -5.74 0.19
CA ARG A 147 -24.01 -5.66 -0.55
C ARG A 147 -25.17 -5.34 0.38
N SER A 148 -25.92 -4.31 0.06
CA SER A 148 -27.21 -3.94 0.66
C SER A 148 -28.38 -4.40 -0.21
N THR A 149 -28.19 -4.45 -1.53
CA THR A 149 -29.21 -4.92 -2.50
C THR A 149 -28.55 -5.68 -3.68
N ARG A 150 -29.00 -5.43 -4.93
CA ARG A 150 -28.44 -6.02 -6.15
C ARG A 150 -27.30 -5.13 -6.68
N GLU A 151 -26.19 -5.11 -5.97
CA GLU A 151 -25.00 -4.32 -6.29
C GLU A 151 -23.73 -5.18 -6.34
N SER A 152 -22.67 -4.63 -6.91
CA SER A 152 -21.37 -5.28 -7.00
C SER A 152 -20.68 -5.37 -5.63
N LEU A 153 -19.61 -6.16 -5.55
CA LEU A 153 -18.82 -6.32 -4.33
C LEU A 153 -17.34 -6.23 -4.72
N ASP A 154 -17.01 -5.13 -5.40
CA ASP A 154 -15.79 -5.02 -6.21
C ASP A 154 -14.52 -5.10 -5.37
N CYS A 155 -14.55 -4.62 -4.12
CA CYS A 155 -13.40 -4.77 -3.22
C CYS A 155 -13.09 -6.24 -2.93
N ALA A 156 -14.11 -7.04 -2.57
CA ALA A 156 -13.92 -8.46 -2.30
C ALA A 156 -13.51 -9.24 -3.55
N VAL A 157 -14.10 -8.90 -4.70
CA VAL A 157 -13.75 -9.50 -6.00
C VAL A 157 -12.31 -9.18 -6.37
N MET A 158 -11.87 -7.94 -6.18
CA MET A 158 -10.49 -7.52 -6.40
C MET A 158 -9.52 -8.29 -5.53
N LEU A 159 -9.81 -8.45 -4.22
CA LEU A 159 -8.95 -9.22 -3.32
C LEU A 159 -8.80 -10.67 -3.82
N GLN A 160 -9.90 -11.32 -4.18
CA GLN A 160 -9.88 -12.69 -4.71
C GLN A 160 -9.14 -12.79 -6.04
N GLU A 161 -9.28 -11.80 -6.91
CA GLU A 161 -8.56 -11.73 -8.19
C GLU A 161 -7.05 -11.60 -7.97
N LEU A 162 -6.59 -10.72 -7.07
CA LEU A 162 -5.17 -10.57 -6.75
C LEU A 162 -4.56 -11.85 -6.17
N ILE A 163 -5.24 -12.51 -5.23
CA ILE A 163 -4.79 -13.79 -4.68
C ILE A 163 -4.73 -14.86 -5.78
N SER A 164 -5.73 -14.89 -6.68
CA SER A 164 -5.75 -15.82 -7.82
C SER A 164 -4.61 -15.57 -8.81
N LEU A 165 -4.12 -14.34 -8.91
CA LEU A 165 -2.94 -13.97 -9.70
C LEU A 165 -1.60 -14.30 -9.01
N GLY A 166 -1.62 -14.80 -7.78
CA GLY A 166 -0.44 -15.19 -7.02
C GLY A 166 0.15 -14.08 -6.14
N VAL A 167 -0.67 -13.12 -5.71
CA VAL A 167 -0.27 -12.17 -4.65
C VAL A 167 -0.29 -12.88 -3.29
N ASP A 168 0.81 -12.76 -2.54
CA ASP A 168 0.97 -13.37 -1.22
C ASP A 168 0.44 -12.49 -0.09
N ASN A 169 0.64 -11.17 -0.22
CA ASN A 169 0.24 -10.19 0.79
C ASN A 169 -0.24 -8.88 0.17
N ILE A 170 -1.22 -8.24 0.81
CA ILE A 170 -1.74 -6.93 0.43
C ILE A 170 -1.61 -6.00 1.63
N LEU A 171 -0.88 -4.91 1.44
CA LEU A 171 -0.68 -3.87 2.45
C LEU A 171 -1.48 -2.63 2.03
N THR A 172 -2.34 -2.15 2.93
CA THR A 172 -3.15 -0.95 2.72
C THR A 172 -3.21 -0.10 3.98
N PHE A 173 -3.77 1.11 3.85
CA PHE A 173 -3.85 2.07 4.93
C PHE A 173 -5.29 2.50 5.13
N ASP A 174 -5.80 2.28 6.34
CA ASP A 174 -7.16 2.65 6.77
C ASP A 174 -8.26 2.22 5.77
N ALA A 175 -8.29 0.92 5.43
CA ALA A 175 -9.36 0.33 4.64
C ALA A 175 -10.74 0.76 5.17
N HIS A 176 -11.66 1.09 4.26
CA HIS A 176 -12.97 1.64 4.61
C HIS A 176 -13.75 0.75 5.58
N ASP A 177 -13.72 -0.57 5.34
CA ASP A 177 -14.12 -1.57 6.33
C ASP A 177 -13.06 -2.70 6.36
N PRO A 178 -12.30 -2.86 7.46
CA PRO A 178 -11.25 -3.86 7.54
C PRO A 178 -11.78 -5.30 7.47
N ARG A 179 -13.08 -5.53 7.71
CA ARG A 179 -13.69 -6.87 7.61
C ARG A 179 -13.70 -7.41 6.18
N VAL A 180 -13.41 -6.58 5.18
CA VAL A 180 -13.26 -7.02 3.78
C VAL A 180 -12.16 -8.09 3.63
N GLN A 181 -11.19 -8.15 4.56
CA GLN A 181 -10.18 -9.21 4.64
C GLN A 181 -10.79 -10.63 4.69
N ASN A 182 -12.03 -10.77 5.19
CA ASN A 182 -12.73 -12.05 5.23
C ASN A 182 -13.02 -12.63 3.83
N ALA A 183 -12.87 -11.84 2.76
CA ALA A 183 -12.93 -12.33 1.39
C ALA A 183 -11.74 -13.23 1.02
N ILE A 184 -10.62 -13.11 1.74
CA ILE A 184 -9.35 -13.82 1.52
C ILE A 184 -8.75 -14.33 2.86
N PRO A 185 -9.47 -15.18 3.61
CA PRO A 185 -9.19 -15.45 5.03
C PRO A 185 -7.88 -16.18 5.35
N ILE A 186 -7.23 -16.76 4.33
CA ILE A 186 -5.97 -17.52 4.46
C ILE A 186 -4.78 -16.79 3.82
N SER A 187 -4.98 -15.56 3.36
CA SER A 187 -3.98 -14.76 2.65
C SER A 187 -3.51 -13.59 3.52
N GLY A 188 -2.32 -13.05 3.21
CA GLY A 188 -1.83 -11.86 3.88
C GLY A 188 -2.68 -10.63 3.55
N PHE A 189 -3.12 -9.92 4.60
CA PHE A 189 -3.79 -8.64 4.48
C PHE A 189 -3.42 -7.76 5.67
N ASP A 190 -2.55 -6.78 5.44
CA ASP A 190 -2.09 -5.83 6.45
C ASP A 190 -2.80 -4.48 6.26
N ASN A 191 -3.71 -4.15 7.18
CA ASN A 191 -4.37 -2.84 7.21
C ASN A 191 -3.72 -1.93 8.27
N ILE A 192 -2.88 -1.01 7.82
CA ILE A 192 -2.13 -0.10 8.68
C ILE A 192 -3.03 1.08 9.07
N GLN A 193 -3.15 1.33 10.38
CA GLN A 193 -3.90 2.48 10.89
C GLN A 193 -2.96 3.70 11.02
N PRO A 194 -3.24 4.82 10.35
CA PRO A 194 -2.38 6.02 10.39
C PRO A 194 -2.59 6.88 11.64
N THR A 195 -3.33 6.41 12.66
CA THR A 195 -3.69 7.18 13.86
C THR A 195 -2.48 7.81 14.54
N TYR A 196 -1.38 7.07 14.70
CA TYR A 196 -0.16 7.64 15.28
C TYR A 196 0.39 8.81 14.46
N GLN A 197 0.46 8.65 13.13
CA GLN A 197 0.97 9.73 12.27
C GLN A 197 0.04 10.94 12.30
N PHE A 198 -1.27 10.72 12.36
CA PHE A 198 -2.26 11.79 12.50
C PHE A 198 -2.07 12.57 13.81
N VAL A 199 -1.97 11.87 14.95
CA VAL A 199 -1.74 12.49 16.27
C VAL A 199 -0.40 13.21 16.30
N LYS A 200 0.66 12.60 15.77
CA LYS A 200 1.98 13.21 15.67
C LYS A 200 1.91 14.52 14.87
N SER A 201 1.27 14.52 13.70
CA SER A 201 1.09 15.72 12.89
C SER A 201 0.25 16.77 13.59
N LEU A 202 -0.77 16.37 14.37
CA LEU A 202 -1.56 17.32 15.17
C LEU A 202 -0.66 18.05 16.19
N VAL A 203 0.22 17.33 16.88
CA VAL A 203 1.20 17.92 17.82
C VAL A 203 2.21 18.82 17.11
N GLU A 204 2.70 18.41 15.94
CA GLU A 204 3.73 19.15 15.21
C GLU A 204 3.21 20.39 14.49
N GLN A 205 1.91 20.44 14.17
CA GLN A 205 1.31 21.49 13.34
C GLN A 205 0.32 22.40 14.09
N CYS A 206 -0.15 22.00 15.27
CA CYS A 206 -1.06 22.78 16.10
C CYS A 206 -0.41 23.12 17.44
N ASP A 207 0.12 24.34 17.56
CA ASP A 207 0.85 24.81 18.75
C ASP A 207 -0.02 24.89 20.02
N ASP A 208 -1.35 24.96 19.88
CA ASP A 208 -2.34 25.13 20.95
C ASP A 208 -3.12 23.84 21.26
N VAL A 209 -2.70 22.70 20.72
CA VAL A 209 -3.37 21.42 21.00
C VAL A 209 -3.12 20.99 22.45
N ASN A 210 -4.20 20.84 23.22
CA ASN A 210 -4.19 20.30 24.57
C ASN A 210 -5.03 19.03 24.61
N PHE A 211 -4.42 17.92 25.03
CA PHE A 211 -5.09 16.62 25.10
C PHE A 211 -5.76 16.44 26.46
N ASP A 212 -6.85 17.16 26.65
CA ASP A 212 -7.74 17.02 27.80
C ASP A 212 -9.19 17.35 27.39
N ASN A 213 -10.14 16.94 28.23
CA ASN A 213 -11.56 17.05 27.94
C ASN A 213 -12.10 18.49 27.95
N ASP A 214 -11.36 19.46 28.49
CA ASP A 214 -11.77 20.87 28.50
C ASP A 214 -11.42 21.57 27.18
N HIS A 215 -10.43 21.05 26.44
CA HIS A 215 -9.90 21.68 25.23
C HIS A 215 -10.06 20.88 23.93
N LEU A 216 -10.25 19.55 24.02
CA LEU A 216 -10.33 18.68 22.85
C LEU A 216 -11.42 17.61 22.99
N MET A 217 -12.13 17.37 21.89
CA MET A 217 -13.05 16.25 21.74
C MET A 217 -12.88 15.62 20.36
N VAL A 218 -12.87 14.30 20.30
CA VAL A 218 -12.87 13.57 19.02
C VAL A 218 -14.31 13.33 18.59
N ILE A 219 -14.70 13.79 17.40
CA ILE A 219 -16.07 13.65 16.91
C ILE A 219 -16.13 12.69 15.73
N SER A 220 -16.99 11.68 15.82
CA SER A 220 -17.35 10.86 14.67
C SER A 220 -18.36 11.58 13.78
N PRO A 221 -18.10 11.71 12.47
CA PRO A 221 -19.03 12.37 11.54
C PRO A 221 -20.32 11.56 11.28
N ASP A 222 -20.28 10.25 11.49
CA ASP A 222 -21.40 9.34 11.33
C ASP A 222 -21.23 8.07 12.21
N GLU A 223 -22.21 7.17 12.16
CA GLU A 223 -22.16 5.89 12.87
C GLU A 223 -21.04 4.98 12.36
N GLY A 224 -20.74 5.02 11.05
CA GLY A 224 -19.78 4.11 10.41
C GLY A 224 -18.34 4.35 10.86
N ALA A 225 -17.99 5.60 11.18
CA ALA A 225 -16.66 5.97 11.66
C ALA A 225 -16.49 5.87 13.20
N MET A 226 -17.52 5.45 13.95
CA MET A 226 -17.49 5.47 15.42
C MET A 226 -16.34 4.69 16.03
N GLN A 227 -16.06 3.48 15.51
CA GLN A 227 -14.96 2.67 16.04
C GLN A 227 -13.61 3.36 15.88
N ARG A 228 -13.38 4.04 14.74
CA ARG A 228 -12.16 4.81 14.48
C ARG A 228 -12.06 6.02 15.42
N ALA A 229 -13.16 6.74 15.61
CA ALA A 229 -13.22 7.89 16.53
C ALA A 229 -12.95 7.48 17.98
N ILE A 230 -13.59 6.41 18.48
CA ILE A 230 -13.36 5.87 19.82
C ILE A 230 -11.89 5.46 19.99
N TYR A 231 -11.33 4.75 19.01
CA TYR A 231 -9.93 4.35 19.06
C TYR A 231 -9.00 5.56 19.18
N MET A 232 -9.18 6.58 18.34
CA MET A 232 -8.37 7.80 18.39
C MET A 232 -8.54 8.54 19.74
N ALA A 233 -9.77 8.69 20.21
CA ALA A 233 -10.10 9.33 21.49
C ALA A 233 -9.39 8.64 22.67
N ASN A 234 -9.41 7.30 22.70
CA ASN A 234 -8.72 6.53 23.73
C ASN A 234 -7.19 6.65 23.64
N VAL A 235 -6.62 6.72 22.43
CA VAL A 235 -5.17 6.91 22.24
C VAL A 235 -4.70 8.26 22.78
N VAL A 236 -5.50 9.31 22.60
CA VAL A 236 -5.15 10.66 23.07
C VAL A 236 -5.72 11.02 24.45
N GLY A 237 -6.57 10.16 25.02
CA GLY A 237 -7.11 10.32 26.38
C GLY A 237 -8.20 11.39 26.51
N VAL A 238 -9.05 11.58 25.48
CA VAL A 238 -10.13 12.58 25.50
C VAL A 238 -11.50 11.99 25.20
N ASP A 239 -12.56 12.77 25.46
CA ASP A 239 -13.95 12.39 25.21
C ASP A 239 -14.27 12.24 23.71
N VAL A 240 -15.28 11.42 23.42
CA VAL A 240 -15.76 11.14 22.06
C VAL A 240 -17.20 11.60 21.87
N GLY A 241 -17.46 12.32 20.77
CA GLY A 241 -18.78 12.73 20.31
C GLY A 241 -19.20 12.03 19.01
N MET A 242 -20.48 12.12 18.66
CA MET A 242 -21.03 11.59 17.40
C MET A 242 -22.09 12.52 16.82
N PHE A 243 -22.02 12.75 15.51
CA PHE A 243 -23.16 13.30 14.78
C PHE A 243 -24.14 12.19 14.37
N TYR A 244 -25.40 12.34 14.75
CA TYR A 244 -26.47 11.47 14.28
C TYR A 244 -27.25 12.13 13.13
N LYS A 245 -27.03 11.63 11.91
CA LYS A 245 -27.74 12.10 10.72
C LYS A 245 -29.02 11.30 10.49
N ARG A 246 -30.18 11.91 10.72
CA ARG A 246 -31.49 11.33 10.41
C ARG A 246 -31.93 11.73 9.00
N ARG A 247 -32.33 10.75 8.17
CA ARG A 247 -33.04 11.01 6.91
C ARG A 247 -34.54 10.94 7.17
N ASP A 248 -35.28 11.90 6.62
CA ASP A 248 -36.74 11.86 6.62
C ASP A 248 -37.21 10.96 5.47
N TYR A 249 -38.05 9.97 5.79
CA TYR A 249 -38.61 9.00 4.85
C TYR A 249 -40.14 9.13 4.76
N SER A 250 -40.69 10.24 5.26
CA SER A 250 -42.14 10.49 5.29
C SER A 250 -42.73 11.07 3.99
N THR A 251 -41.90 11.28 2.96
CA THR A 251 -42.30 11.77 1.62
C THR A 251 -42.28 10.67 0.57
#